data_AF-A0A5K1I282-F1
#
_entry.id   AF-A0A5K1I282-F1
#
_cell.length_a   1.000
_cell.length_b   1.000
_cell.length_c   1.000
_cell.angle_alpha   90.00
_cell.angle_beta   90.00
_cell.angle_gamma   90.00
#
_symmetry.space_group_name_H-M   'P 1'
#
loop_
_entity.id
_entity.type
_entity.pdbx_description
1 polymer ?
#
loop_
_entity_poly.entity_id
_entity_poly.type
_entity_poly.pdbx_seq_one_letter_code
_entity_poly.pdbx_strand_id
1 'polypeptide(L)' 'MIPTLLTATSVFIIAFIAAPPVDIDGIREPVSGSLLYGNNIISGAIVPTSAAIGLHFYPIWEASSVDEWLYNG' A
#
# COMPACT_ATOMS: atom_id res chain seq x y z
N MET A 1 -12.10 10.94 -15.81
CA MET A 1 -11.94 11.78 -14.60
C MET A 1 -12.79 11.27 -13.44
N ILE A 2 -14.12 11.23 -13.53
CA ILE A 2 -14.97 10.85 -12.38
C ILE A 2 -14.64 9.45 -11.83
N PRO A 3 -14.65 8.35 -12.62
CA PRO A 3 -14.42 7.02 -12.07
C PRO A 3 -13.02 6.87 -11.50
N THR A 4 -12.02 7.40 -12.20
CA THR A 4 -10.60 7.32 -11.81
C THR A 4 -10.32 8.03 -10.49
N LEU A 5 -10.92 9.22 -10.26
CA LEU A 5 -10.74 9.95 -9.01
C LEU A 5 -11.47 9.28 -7.85
N LEU A 6 -12.70 8.79 -8.07
CA LEU A 6 -13.44 8.06 -7.05
C LEU A 6 -12.70 6.80 -6.60
N THR A 7 -12.17 6.02 -7.55
CA THR A 7 -11.34 4.86 -7.24
C THR A 7 -10.13 5.24 -6.41
N ALA A 8 -9.32 6.23 -6.86
CA ALA A 8 -8.14 6.66 -6.13
C ALA A 8 -8.45 7.16 -4.71
N THR A 9 -9.50 7.99 -4.54
CA THR A 9 -9.91 8.49 -3.23
C THR A 9 -10.39 7.37 -2.30
N SER A 10 -11.19 6.43 -2.81
CA SER A 10 -11.70 5.32 -2.00
C SER A 10 -10.58 4.41 -1.49
N VAL A 11 -9.63 4.05 -2.36
CA VAL A 11 -8.48 3.21 -2.00
C VAL A 11 -7.55 3.94 -1.04
N PHE A 12 -7.25 5.22 -1.30
CA PHE A 12 -6.40 6.04 -0.42
C PHE A 12 -6.94 6.10 1.01
N ILE A 13 -8.23 6.38 1.18
CA ILE A 13 -8.84 6.51 2.52
C ILE A 13 -8.74 5.18 3.28
N ILE A 14 -9.08 4.07 2.63
CA ILE A 14 -9.03 2.74 3.26
C ILE A 14 -7.58 2.39 3.64
N ALA A 15 -6.63 2.59 2.73
CA ALA A 15 -5.23 2.26 2.95
C ALA A 15 -4.60 3.12 4.06
N PHE A 16 -4.88 4.42 4.08
CA PHE A 16 -4.35 5.32 5.12
C PHE A 16 -4.85 4.94 6.53
N ILE A 17 -6.07 4.40 6.62
CA ILE A 17 -6.63 3.95 7.89
C ILE A 17 -6.09 2.56 8.28
N ALA A 18 -6.09 1.60 7.35
CA ALA A 18 -6.06 0.18 7.69
C ALA A 18 -5.05 -0.68 6.91
N ALA A 19 -4.21 -0.13 6.02
CA ALA A 19 -3.22 -0.94 5.31
C ALA A 19 -2.23 -1.60 6.30
N PRO A 20 -1.86 -2.88 6.10
CA PRO A 20 -0.78 -3.50 6.86
C PRO A 20 0.59 -2.88 6.50
N PRO A 21 1.65 -3.20 7.24
CA PRO A 21 3.02 -2.79 6.90
C PRO A 21 3.48 -3.29 5.52
N VAL A 22 4.23 -2.47 4.78
CA VAL A 22 4.66 -2.69 3.40
C VAL A 22 6.19 -2.80 3.31
N ASP A 23 6.72 -3.77 2.55
CA ASP A 23 8.17 -3.97 2.33
C ASP A 23 8.74 -3.08 1.21
N ILE A 24 8.86 -1.78 1.49
CA ILE A 24 9.27 -0.74 0.53
C ILE A 24 10.59 -1.03 -0.16
N ASP A 25 11.60 -1.53 0.56
CA ASP A 25 12.93 -1.75 0.03
C ASP A 25 13.13 -3.17 -0.52
N GLY A 26 12.13 -4.05 -0.38
CA GLY A 26 12.20 -5.44 -0.85
C GLY A 26 13.18 -6.32 -0.05
N ILE A 27 13.54 -5.88 1.17
CA ILE A 27 14.51 -6.55 2.04
C ILE A 27 13.85 -7.36 3.17
N ARG A 28 12.52 -7.52 3.10
CA ARG A 28 11.68 -8.15 4.13
C ARG A 28 11.65 -7.38 5.44
N GLU A 29 11.69 -6.05 5.37
CA GLU A 29 11.56 -5.16 6.52
C GLU A 29 10.34 -4.23 6.33
N PRO A 30 9.13 -4.67 6.71
CA PRO A 30 7.92 -3.91 6.45
C PRO A 30 7.81 -2.64 7.30
N VAL A 31 7.39 -1.54 6.66
CA VAL A 31 7.18 -0.24 7.30
C VAL A 31 5.68 -0.01 7.52
N SER A 32 5.31 0.34 8.75
CA SER A 32 3.92 0.71 9.07
C SER A 32 3.60 2.13 8.63
N GLY A 33 2.57 2.30 7.79
CA GLY A 33 2.10 3.61 7.32
C GLY A 33 0.70 4.01 7.80
N SER A 34 -0.12 3.07 8.26
CA SER A 34 -1.54 3.34 8.51
C SER A 34 -1.86 3.66 9.98
N LEU A 35 -3.02 4.28 10.21
CA LEU A 35 -3.46 4.72 11.53
C LEU A 35 -3.67 3.55 12.50
N LEU A 36 -4.32 2.47 12.04
CA LEU A 36 -4.56 1.28 12.88
C LEU A 36 -3.28 0.54 13.27
N TYR A 37 -2.17 0.78 12.57
CA TYR A 37 -0.86 0.21 12.86
C TYR A 37 0.10 1.21 13.53
N GLY A 38 -0.45 2.16 14.30
CA GLY A 38 0.31 2.99 15.24
C GLY A 38 0.78 4.33 14.72
N ASN A 39 0.30 4.78 13.56
CA ASN A 39 0.59 6.11 13.04
C ASN A 39 -0.46 7.16 13.43
N ASN A 40 -0.04 8.42 13.48
CA ASN A 40 -0.92 9.58 13.59
C ASN A 40 -0.99 10.32 12.23
N ILE A 41 -1.68 11.46 12.15
CA ILE A 41 -1.84 12.22 10.89
C ILE A 41 -0.49 12.70 10.30
N ILE A 42 0.52 12.93 11.14
CA ILE A 42 1.84 13.40 10.70
C ILE A 42 2.74 12.24 10.29
N SER A 43 2.73 11.14 11.04
CA SER A 43 3.58 9.97 10.74
C SER A 43 2.96 9.01 9.73
N GLY A 44 1.65 9.09 9.51
CA GLY A 44 0.92 8.22 8.59
C GLY A 44 1.25 8.51 7.14
N ALA A 45 1.38 7.46 6.34
CA ALA A 45 1.69 7.51 4.93
C ALA A 45 1.11 6.30 4.19
N ILE A 46 0.89 6.47 2.88
CA ILE A 46 0.79 5.33 1.97
C ILE A 46 2.23 4.98 1.56
N VAL A 47 2.72 3.84 2.03
CA VAL A 47 4.09 3.38 1.76
C VAL A 47 4.21 3.01 0.26
N PRO A 48 5.27 3.45 -0.45
CA PRO A 48 5.49 3.07 -1.84
C PRO A 48 5.66 1.56 -2.05
N THR A 49 5.43 1.15 -3.30
CA THR A 49 5.60 -0.22 -3.78
C THR A 49 7.04 -0.73 -3.56
N SER A 50 7.17 -2.02 -3.27
CA SER A 50 8.44 -2.69 -3.03
C SER A 50 9.43 -2.56 -4.17
N ALA A 51 10.70 -2.26 -3.85
CA ALA A 51 11.80 -2.28 -4.82
C ALA A 51 12.02 -3.67 -5.47
N ALA A 52 11.52 -4.75 -4.87
CA ALA A 52 11.53 -6.08 -5.47
C ALA A 52 10.62 -6.20 -6.71
N ILE A 53 9.57 -5.38 -6.81
CA ILE A 53 8.75 -5.24 -8.03
C ILE A 53 9.47 -4.39 -9.08
N GLY A 54 10.26 -3.41 -8.66
CA GLY A 54 10.98 -2.51 -9.56
C GLY A 54 10.02 -1.67 -10.41
N LEU A 55 10.04 -1.86 -11.73
CA LEU A 55 9.19 -1.13 -12.69
C LEU A 55 8.14 -2.01 -13.36
N HIS A 56 7.93 -3.22 -12.84
CA HIS A 56 6.88 -4.10 -13.34
C HIS A 56 5.49 -3.55 -13.01
N PHE A 57 4.54 -3.71 -13.92
CA PHE A 57 3.15 -3.33 -13.67
C PHE A 57 2.53 -4.36 -12.72
N TYR A 58 2.09 -3.90 -11.55
CA TYR A 58 1.62 -4.77 -10.46
C TYR A 58 0.15 -4.48 -10.08
N PRO A 59 -0.82 -4.90 -10.91
CA PRO A 59 -2.24 -4.84 -10.58
C PRO A 59 -2.61 -5.94 -9.56
N ILE A 60 -3.77 -5.80 -8.93
CA ILE A 60 -4.28 -6.76 -7.92
C ILE A 60 -4.27 -8.21 -8.41
N TRP A 61 -4.54 -8.45 -9.70
CA TRP A 61 -4.60 -9.79 -10.28
C TRP A 61 -3.25 -10.40 -10.66
N GLU A 62 -2.13 -9.68 -10.51
CA GLU A 62 -0.78 -10.28 -10.59
C GLU A 62 -0.36 -10.91 -9.27
N ALA A 63 -0.99 -10.51 -8.16
CA ALA A 63 -0.73 -11.12 -6.86
C ALA A 63 -1.46 -12.46 -6.72
N SER A 64 -0.82 -13.37 -5.99
CA SER A 64 -1.38 -14.66 -5.57
C SER A 64 -2.51 -14.53 -4.55
N SER A 65 -2.56 -13.41 -3.82
CA SER A 65 -3.59 -13.12 -2.81
C SER A 65 -3.66 -11.61 -2.54
N VAL A 66 -4.75 -11.18 -1.91
CA VAL A 66 -4.90 -9.78 -1.45
C VAL A 66 -3.85 -9.45 -0.38
N ASP A 67 -3.52 -10.40 0.49
CA ASP A 67 -2.53 -10.18 1.56
C ASP A 67 -1.12 -9.97 1.00
N GLU A 68 -0.74 -10.73 -0.02
CA GLU A 68 0.54 -10.54 -0.72
C GLU A 68 0.58 -9.22 -1.48
N TRP A 69 -0.52 -8.85 -2.15
CA TRP A 69 -0.64 -7.55 -2.81
C TRP A 69 -0.44 -6.40 -1.81
N LEU A 70 -1.10 -6.47 -0.65
CA LEU A 70 -0.98 -5.46 0.40
C LEU A 70 0.44 -5.41 1.01
N TYR A 71 1.15 -6.54 1.10
CA TYR A 71 2.52 -6.59 1.63
C TYR A 71 3.52 -5.87 0.71
N ASN A 72 3.29 -5.92 -0.60
CA ASN A 72 4.20 -5.37 -1.60
C ASN A 72 3.91 -3.92 -2.01
N GLY A 73 2.84 -3.32 -1.49
CA GLY A 73 2.44 -1.93 -1.78
C GLY A 73 2.14 -1.67 -3.24
#